data_AF-N9WF69-F1
#
_entry.id   AF-N9WF69-F1
#
_cell.length_a   1.000
_cell.length_b   1.000
_cell.length_c   1.000
_cell.angle_alpha   90.00
_cell.angle_beta   90.00
_cell.angle_gamma   90.00
#
_symmetry.space_group_name_H-M   'P 1'
#
loop_
_entity.id
_entity.type
_entity.pdbx_description
1 polymer ?
#
loop_
_entity_poly.entity_id
_entity_poly.type
_entity_poly.pdbx_seq_one_letter_code
_entity_poly.pdbx_strand_id
1 'polypeptide(L)'
;MSSILQKTRYVVYRRIGAARPRRDTPFIEAHTQGFYKEVSGALSALLHTALKTSDDLQFAILTGIQRVAKENTRKAGRGLFSDLNNLLVCTVKDKEYAEYFGFTKNEVKDLLAYYDLKYTDEVRALYDGYNMGGVDIFNPWSIINYAERKVLMPYWVNTSSNKMIKVAMKDCDASFKEGYEELIRIGTVRTLVNFETSFYELKETSSLWGLFAPQAGSA
;
A
#
# COMPACT_ATOMS: atom_id res chain seq x y z
N MET A 1 24.93 0.71 12.46
CA MET A 1 23.51 0.42 12.17
C MET A 1 23.28 0.60 10.68
N SER A 2 23.05 -0.51 9.97
CA SER A 2 22.94 -0.57 8.53
C SER A 2 21.55 -0.15 8.05
N SER A 3 21.38 1.14 7.82
CA SER A 3 20.22 1.71 7.13
C SER A 3 20.13 1.16 5.69
N ILE A 4 18.93 1.10 5.10
CA ILE A 4 18.69 0.81 3.68
C ILE A 4 19.51 1.74 2.74
N LEU A 5 19.92 2.92 3.25
CA LEU A 5 20.86 3.85 2.60
C LEU A 5 22.29 3.33 2.52
N GLN A 6 22.73 2.46 3.45
CA GLN A 6 24.04 1.80 3.36
C GLN A 6 24.03 0.63 2.36
N LYS A 7 22.91 -0.10 2.24
CA LYS A 7 22.76 -1.14 1.21
C LYS A 7 22.67 -0.56 -0.22
N THR A 8 22.12 0.64 -0.37
CA THR A 8 22.05 1.36 -1.66
C THR A 8 23.31 2.15 -2.01
N ARG A 9 24.21 2.42 -1.04
CA ARG A 9 25.46 3.17 -1.28
C ARG A 9 26.51 2.43 -2.12
N TYR A 10 26.44 1.10 -2.23
CA TYR A 10 27.38 0.31 -3.04
C TYR A 10 26.91 0.07 -4.48
N VAL A 11 25.73 0.55 -4.86
CA VAL A 11 25.20 0.39 -6.22
C VAL A 11 24.73 1.75 -6.71
N VAL A 12 25.69 2.61 -7.07
CA VAL A 12 25.37 3.85 -7.80
C VAL A 12 26.29 3.94 -9.02
N TYR A 13 25.63 4.16 -10.16
CA TYR A 13 26.14 4.41 -11.50
C TYR A 13 26.42 3.20 -12.40
N ARG A 14 25.32 2.54 -12.82
CA ARG A 14 25.01 2.42 -14.26
C ARG A 14 23.49 2.24 -14.44
N ARG A 15 22.83 3.32 -14.88
CA ARG A 15 21.43 3.43 -15.33
C ARG A 15 20.38 2.65 -14.50
N ILE A 16 20.05 3.18 -13.31
CA ILE A 16 18.78 2.83 -12.64
C ILE A 16 17.69 3.73 -13.24
N GLY A 17 16.82 3.16 -14.06
CA GLY A 17 15.55 3.77 -14.40
C GLY A 17 14.61 3.69 -13.19
N ALA A 18 14.72 4.64 -12.27
CA ALA A 18 13.76 4.78 -11.18
C ALA A 18 12.43 5.33 -11.72
N ALA A 19 11.61 4.45 -12.31
CA ALA A 19 10.21 4.78 -12.53
C ALA A 19 9.54 4.81 -11.15
N ARG A 20 9.40 6.01 -10.56
CA ARG A 20 8.41 6.23 -9.48
C ARG A 20 7.04 6.04 -10.13
N PRO A 21 6.31 4.93 -9.92
CA PRO A 21 4.96 4.83 -10.43
C PRO A 21 4.17 5.82 -9.60
N ARG A 22 3.86 6.95 -10.21
CA ARG A 22 3.11 8.03 -9.57
C ARG A 22 1.68 7.52 -9.38
N ARG A 23 1.46 6.87 -8.23
CA ARG A 23 0.22 6.21 -7.77
C ARG A 23 -0.26 5.08 -8.69
N ASP A 24 -0.89 4.06 -8.11
CA ASP A 24 -1.70 3.08 -8.86
C ASP A 24 -3.00 3.71 -9.42
N THR A 25 -3.07 5.05 -9.47
CA THR A 25 -4.17 5.82 -10.06
C THR A 25 -4.51 5.35 -11.47
N PRO A 26 -3.56 5.01 -12.37
CA PRO A 26 -3.93 4.45 -13.68
C PRO A 26 -4.72 3.13 -13.56
N PHE A 27 -4.37 2.24 -12.63
CA PHE A 27 -5.10 1.00 -12.40
C PHE A 27 -6.47 1.24 -11.77
N ILE A 28 -6.56 2.16 -10.80
CA ILE A 28 -7.83 2.52 -10.13
C ILE A 28 -8.80 3.19 -11.12
N GLU A 29 -8.31 4.12 -11.94
CA GLU A 29 -9.10 4.79 -12.96
C GLU A 29 -9.49 3.82 -14.08
N ALA A 30 -8.56 2.97 -14.55
CA ALA A 30 -8.86 1.95 -15.55
C ALA A 30 -9.91 0.96 -15.07
N HIS A 31 -9.88 0.58 -13.78
CA HIS A 31 -10.93 -0.22 -13.18
C HIS A 31 -12.27 0.51 -13.14
N THR A 32 -12.27 1.79 -12.74
CA THR A 32 -13.49 2.60 -12.65
C THR A 32 -14.14 2.83 -14.01
N GLN A 33 -13.33 2.90 -15.07
CA GLN A 33 -13.76 3.21 -16.44
C GLN A 33 -13.84 1.97 -17.35
N GLY A 34 -13.57 0.77 -16.83
CA GLY A 34 -13.80 -0.50 -17.52
C GLY A 34 -12.67 -0.99 -18.44
N PHE A 35 -11.50 -0.34 -18.46
CA PHE A 35 -10.36 -0.70 -19.33
C PHE A 35 -9.14 -1.26 -18.55
N TYR A 36 -9.39 -1.86 -17.39
CA TYR A 36 -8.33 -2.42 -16.52
C TYR A 36 -7.48 -3.48 -17.23
N LYS A 37 -8.10 -4.33 -18.05
CA LYS A 37 -7.40 -5.43 -18.74
C LYS A 37 -6.42 -4.92 -19.78
N GLU A 38 -6.78 -3.89 -20.51
CA GLU A 38 -5.97 -3.24 -21.54
C GLU A 38 -4.73 -2.59 -20.93
N VAL A 39 -4.93 -1.83 -19.84
CA VAL A 39 -3.82 -1.17 -19.11
C VAL A 39 -2.90 -2.20 -18.46
N SER A 40 -3.48 -3.23 -17.82
CA SER A 40 -2.71 -4.31 -17.22
C SER A 40 -1.91 -5.09 -18.27
N GLY A 41 -2.53 -5.45 -19.40
CA GLY A 41 -1.85 -6.15 -20.50
C GLY A 41 -0.70 -5.35 -21.10
N ALA A 42 -0.92 -4.06 -21.37
CA ALA A 42 0.11 -3.18 -21.92
C ALA A 42 1.30 -3.00 -20.95
N LEU A 43 1.01 -2.81 -19.66
CA LEU A 43 2.06 -2.64 -18.65
C LEU A 43 2.81 -3.97 -18.40
N SER A 44 2.13 -5.11 -18.45
CA SER A 44 2.75 -6.43 -18.35
C SER A 44 3.75 -6.66 -19.49
N ALA A 45 3.36 -6.36 -20.73
CA ALA A 45 4.24 -6.49 -21.90
C ALA A 45 5.48 -5.57 -21.79
N LEU A 46 5.29 -4.34 -21.32
CA LEU A 46 6.38 -3.39 -21.08
C LEU A 46 7.35 -3.91 -20.02
N LEU A 47 6.83 -4.37 -18.88
CA LEU A 47 7.65 -4.85 -17.77
C LEU A 47 8.33 -6.18 -18.10
N HIS A 48 7.68 -7.07 -18.84
CA HIS A 48 8.31 -8.27 -19.38
C HIS A 48 9.52 -7.92 -20.25
N THR A 49 9.36 -6.95 -21.15
CA THR A 49 10.45 -6.51 -22.04
C THR A 49 11.59 -5.85 -21.25
N ALA A 50 11.25 -5.00 -20.29
CA ALA A 50 12.24 -4.26 -19.51
C ALA A 50 12.99 -5.16 -18.50
N LEU A 51 12.30 -6.13 -17.90
CA LEU A 51 12.82 -6.89 -16.75
C LEU A 51 13.32 -8.30 -17.10
N LYS A 52 12.83 -8.91 -18.17
CA LYS A 52 13.16 -10.31 -18.51
C LYS A 52 13.98 -10.46 -19.78
N THR A 53 13.76 -9.62 -20.79
CA THR A 53 14.47 -9.73 -22.08
C THR A 53 15.69 -8.81 -22.18
N SER A 54 16.07 -8.16 -21.09
CA SER A 54 17.24 -7.27 -21.05
C SER A 54 18.46 -8.02 -20.51
N ASP A 55 19.47 -8.22 -21.37
CA ASP A 55 20.74 -8.86 -21.00
C ASP A 55 21.62 -7.96 -20.09
N ASP A 56 21.30 -6.67 -20.01
CA ASP A 56 22.05 -5.68 -19.23
C ASP A 56 21.49 -5.47 -17.80
N LEU A 57 20.35 -6.10 -17.46
CA LEU A 57 19.68 -5.87 -16.18
C LEU A 57 20.23 -6.80 -15.09
N GLN A 58 21.02 -6.24 -14.16
CA GLN A 58 21.50 -6.99 -12.99
C GLN A 58 20.46 -7.08 -11.86
N PHE A 59 19.68 -6.01 -11.64
CA PHE A 59 18.68 -5.94 -10.58
C PHE A 59 17.67 -4.81 -10.84
N ALA A 60 16.43 -5.00 -10.39
CA ALA A 60 15.38 -3.99 -10.44
C ALA A 60 14.57 -3.95 -9.14
N ILE A 61 14.16 -2.76 -8.72
CA ILE A 61 13.19 -2.56 -7.64
C ILE A 61 11.95 -1.91 -8.24
N LEU A 62 10.79 -2.47 -7.92
CA LEU A 62 9.51 -1.85 -8.19
C LEU A 62 8.78 -1.57 -6.89
N THR A 63 8.29 -0.34 -6.73
CA THR A 63 7.54 0.11 -5.55
C THR A 63 6.15 0.59 -5.96
N GLY A 64 5.10 0.19 -5.25
CA GLY A 64 3.72 0.61 -5.53
C GLY A 64 2.84 0.45 -4.28
N ILE A 65 1.62 0.97 -4.32
CA ILE A 65 0.66 0.81 -3.21
C ILE A 65 -0.04 -0.55 -3.33
N GLN A 66 -0.32 -0.98 -4.56
CA GLN A 66 -0.89 -2.28 -4.87
C GLN A 66 0.20 -3.36 -4.90
N ARG A 67 -0.15 -4.51 -4.32
CA ARG A 67 0.64 -5.73 -4.45
C ARG A 67 0.33 -6.36 -5.81
N VAL A 68 1.16 -6.08 -6.80
CA VAL A 68 0.87 -6.53 -8.17
C VAL A 68 1.59 -7.85 -8.54
N ALA A 69 2.44 -8.36 -7.65
CA ALA A 69 3.53 -9.30 -7.97
C ALA A 69 3.28 -10.80 -7.80
N LYS A 70 2.08 -11.28 -7.43
CA LYS A 70 1.88 -12.72 -7.27
C LYS A 70 0.43 -13.16 -7.50
N GLU A 71 0.08 -13.46 -8.74
CA GLU A 71 -1.23 -14.04 -9.04
C GLU A 71 -1.13 -15.22 -10.01
N ASN A 72 -1.13 -16.43 -9.42
CA ASN A 72 -1.48 -17.69 -10.08
C ASN A 72 -2.77 -18.25 -9.48
N THR A 73 -3.76 -17.39 -9.17
CA THR A 73 -5.09 -17.85 -8.76
C THR A 73 -5.93 -18.10 -10.01
N ARG A 74 -6.49 -19.31 -10.15
CA ARG A 74 -7.26 -19.78 -11.33
C ARG A 74 -8.40 -18.86 -11.77
N LYS A 75 -8.83 -17.91 -10.93
CA LYS A 75 -9.94 -16.98 -11.19
C LYS A 75 -9.50 -15.59 -11.68
N ALA A 76 -8.27 -15.13 -11.40
CA ALA A 76 -7.87 -13.74 -11.63
C ALA A 76 -7.17 -13.48 -12.99
N GLY A 77 -6.84 -14.53 -13.75
CA GLY A 77 -6.13 -14.41 -15.03
C GLY A 77 -4.60 -14.38 -14.85
N ARG A 78 -3.85 -14.03 -15.91
CA ARG A 78 -2.40 -13.85 -15.81
C ARG A 78 -2.13 -12.52 -15.10
N GLY A 79 -1.62 -12.58 -13.87
CA GLY A 79 -1.18 -11.39 -13.16
C GLY A 79 -0.08 -10.65 -13.91
N LEU A 80 0.07 -9.34 -13.66
CA LEU A 80 1.01 -8.45 -14.36
C LEU A 80 2.45 -8.99 -14.44
N PHE A 81 2.85 -9.77 -13.42
CA PHE A 81 4.19 -10.30 -13.26
C PHE A 81 4.28 -11.84 -13.27
N SER A 82 3.25 -12.54 -13.74
CA SER A 82 3.23 -14.02 -13.78
C SER A 82 4.41 -14.63 -14.53
N ASP A 83 4.96 -13.89 -15.49
CA ASP A 83 6.01 -14.35 -16.38
C ASP A 83 7.43 -13.98 -15.89
N LEU A 84 7.57 -13.28 -14.75
CA LEU A 84 8.87 -12.96 -14.15
C LEU A 84 9.31 -14.04 -13.17
N ASN A 85 10.58 -14.45 -13.29
CA ASN A 85 11.21 -15.37 -12.35
C ASN A 85 11.86 -14.59 -11.19
N ASN A 86 12.04 -15.23 -10.02
CA ASN A 86 12.79 -14.70 -8.87
C ASN A 86 12.25 -13.40 -8.24
N LEU A 87 10.93 -13.23 -8.20
CA LEU A 87 10.30 -12.09 -7.53
C LEU A 87 10.32 -12.23 -6.00
N LEU A 88 11.00 -11.30 -5.32
CA LEU A 88 10.81 -11.07 -3.90
C LEU A 88 9.75 -9.97 -3.72
N VAL A 89 8.68 -10.30 -3.01
CA VAL A 89 7.58 -9.36 -2.73
C VAL A 89 7.64 -8.98 -1.26
N CYS A 90 7.97 -7.72 -0.98
CA CYS A 90 8.02 -7.16 0.37
C CYS A 90 6.80 -6.25 0.59
N THR A 91 6.12 -6.44 1.71
CA THR A 91 4.86 -5.79 2.07
C THR A 91 4.90 -5.26 3.49
N VAL A 92 3.86 -4.51 3.89
CA VAL A 92 3.68 -4.02 5.27
C VAL A 92 3.61 -5.13 6.33
N LYS A 93 3.43 -6.40 5.92
CA LYS A 93 3.43 -7.56 6.82
C LYS A 93 4.84 -8.07 7.12
N ASP A 94 5.82 -7.73 6.29
CA ASP A 94 7.18 -8.22 6.42
C ASP A 94 7.94 -7.37 7.43
N LYS A 95 8.18 -7.92 8.63
CA LYS A 95 8.81 -7.19 9.76
C LYS A 95 10.15 -6.55 9.39
N GLU A 96 10.91 -7.18 8.50
CA GLU A 96 12.21 -6.68 8.04
C GLU A 96 12.09 -5.33 7.29
N TYR A 97 10.89 -4.99 6.80
CA TYR A 97 10.61 -3.77 6.04
C TYR A 97 9.67 -2.79 6.74
N ALA A 98 9.20 -3.12 7.95
CA ALA A 98 8.22 -2.36 8.70
C ALA A 98 8.55 -0.86 8.82
N GLU A 99 9.82 -0.54 9.09
CA GLU A 99 10.31 0.82 9.34
C GLU A 99 10.34 1.70 8.08
N TYR A 100 10.20 1.15 6.87
CA TYR A 100 10.43 1.90 5.62
C TYR A 100 9.15 2.45 4.96
N PHE A 101 7.98 2.23 5.57
CA PHE A 101 6.69 2.65 5.00
C PHE A 101 6.20 4.02 5.51
N GLY A 102 6.92 4.65 6.44
CA GLY A 102 6.63 5.97 6.96
C GLY A 102 7.71 6.46 7.91
N PHE A 103 7.34 7.27 8.90
CA PHE A 103 8.30 7.67 9.95
C PHE A 103 8.10 6.83 11.20
N THR A 104 9.19 6.34 11.76
CA THR A 104 9.20 5.76 13.11
C THR A 104 9.01 6.84 14.17
N LYS A 105 8.58 6.44 15.37
CA LYS A 105 8.45 7.36 16.52
C LYS A 105 9.72 8.17 16.80
N ASN A 106 10.90 7.58 16.63
CA ASN A 106 12.17 8.27 16.88
C ASN A 106 12.45 9.30 15.77
N GLU A 107 12.24 8.96 14.50
CA GLU A 107 12.40 9.91 13.39
C GLU A 107 11.42 11.08 13.52
N VAL A 108 10.18 10.84 13.97
CA VAL A 108 9.23 11.93 14.25
C VAL A 108 9.76 12.84 15.36
N LYS A 109 10.26 12.28 16.46
CA LYS A 109 10.83 13.09 17.56
C LYS A 109 11.99 13.95 17.08
N ASP A 110 12.91 13.36 16.32
CA ASP A 110 14.08 14.06 15.80
C ASP A 110 13.68 15.17 14.80
N LEU A 111 12.74 14.86 13.91
CA LEU A 111 12.21 15.83 12.94
C LEU A 111 11.49 16.98 13.65
N LEU A 112 10.64 16.71 14.64
CA LEU A 112 9.94 17.76 15.37
C LEU A 112 10.90 18.61 16.18
N ALA A 113 11.89 18.00 16.84
CA ALA A 113 12.91 18.74 17.58
C ALA A 113 13.70 19.69 16.67
N TYR A 114 14.00 19.28 15.44
CA TYR A 114 14.65 20.15 14.44
C TYR A 114 13.85 21.41 14.09
N TYR A 115 12.51 21.36 14.19
CA TYR A 115 11.61 22.49 13.94
C TYR A 115 11.18 23.24 15.21
N ASP A 116 11.84 22.98 16.35
CA ASP A 116 11.51 23.49 17.68
C ASP A 116 10.11 23.08 18.17
N LEU A 117 9.63 21.91 17.73
CA LEU A 117 8.36 21.31 18.12
C LEU A 117 8.59 20.13 19.06
N LYS A 118 7.61 19.88 19.94
CA LYS A 118 7.62 18.72 20.83
C LYS A 118 6.73 17.62 20.27
N TYR A 119 7.22 16.38 20.38
CA TYR A 119 6.37 15.22 20.23
C TYR A 119 5.41 15.12 21.43
N THR A 120 4.10 15.06 21.17
CA THR A 120 3.06 14.96 22.21
C THR A 120 2.09 13.81 21.91
N ASP A 121 1.24 13.47 22.88
CA ASP A 121 0.20 12.45 22.68
C ASP A 121 -0.85 12.89 21.65
N GLU A 122 -1.07 14.20 21.46
CA GLU A 122 -1.96 14.71 20.42
C GLU A 122 -1.37 14.53 19.01
N VAL A 123 -0.06 14.75 18.85
CA VAL A 123 0.66 14.43 17.59
C VAL A 123 0.54 12.94 17.29
N ARG A 124 0.71 12.09 18.32
CA ARG A 124 0.49 10.65 18.19
C ARG A 124 -0.94 10.35 17.77
N ALA A 125 -1.94 10.81 18.50
CA ALA A 125 -3.35 10.52 18.20
C ALA A 125 -3.80 10.97 16.80
N LEU A 126 -3.21 12.05 16.26
CA LEU A 126 -3.57 12.57 14.94
C LEU A 126 -2.83 11.91 13.78
N TYR A 127 -1.59 11.46 13.99
CA TYR A 127 -0.66 11.11 12.91
C TYR A 127 -0.05 9.70 13.02
N ASP A 128 -0.18 9.04 14.17
CA ASP A 128 0.03 7.61 14.34
C ASP A 128 -1.14 6.89 13.68
N GLY A 129 -0.86 5.91 12.81
CA GLY A 129 -1.93 5.32 12.00
C GLY A 129 -1.67 3.91 11.51
N TYR A 130 -0.45 3.38 11.67
CA TYR A 130 -0.12 2.06 11.15
C TYR A 130 0.81 1.34 12.11
N ASN A 131 0.41 0.15 12.56
CA ASN A 131 1.35 -0.78 13.17
C ASN A 131 1.82 -1.78 12.11
N MET A 132 3.07 -1.66 11.70
CA MET A 132 3.66 -2.55 10.70
C MET A 132 4.69 -3.42 11.38
N GLY A 133 4.44 -4.73 11.43
CA GLY A 133 5.39 -5.68 12.02
C GLY A 133 5.74 -5.44 13.50
N GLY A 134 4.90 -4.73 14.26
CA GLY A 134 5.17 -4.33 15.65
C GLY A 134 5.82 -2.95 15.80
N VAL A 135 6.02 -2.22 14.71
CA VAL A 135 6.55 -0.85 14.69
C VAL A 135 5.41 0.14 14.43
N ASP A 136 5.28 1.15 15.27
CA ASP A 136 4.36 2.25 15.04
C ASP A 136 4.93 3.20 13.98
N ILE A 137 4.18 3.34 12.88
CA ILE A 137 4.55 4.10 11.70
C ILE A 137 3.59 5.28 11.54
N PHE A 138 4.19 6.47 11.51
CA PHE A 138 3.50 7.74 11.38
C PHE A 138 3.37 8.13 9.90
N ASN A 139 2.23 8.76 9.57
CA ASN A 139 1.96 9.25 8.24
C ASN A 139 2.94 10.37 7.84
N PRO A 140 3.79 10.20 6.82
CA PRO A 140 4.81 11.19 6.47
C PRO A 140 4.24 12.54 6.04
N TRP A 141 3.15 12.53 5.27
CA TRP A 141 2.50 13.75 4.79
C TRP A 141 2.02 14.62 5.95
N SER A 142 1.36 14.00 6.94
CA SER A 142 0.85 14.71 8.09
C SER A 142 1.95 15.28 8.97
N ILE A 143 3.01 14.50 9.24
CA ILE A 143 4.14 14.97 10.05
C ILE A 143 4.90 16.11 9.37
N ILE A 144 5.16 16.01 8.06
CA ILE A 144 5.84 17.08 7.31
C ILE A 144 5.03 18.37 7.33
N ASN A 145 3.71 18.29 7.05
CA ASN A 145 2.85 19.47 7.09
C ASN A 145 2.76 20.08 8.49
N TYR A 146 2.70 19.25 9.53
CA TYR A 146 2.73 19.74 10.91
C TYR A 146 4.05 20.43 11.24
N ALA A 147 5.19 19.83 10.88
CA ALA A 147 6.51 20.41 11.10
C ALA A 147 6.69 21.75 10.39
N GLU A 148 6.25 21.85 9.13
CA GLU A 148 6.34 23.07 8.32
C GLU A 148 5.40 24.17 8.82
N ARG A 149 4.13 23.83 9.05
CA ARG A 149 3.09 24.82 9.38
C ARG A 149 3.00 25.16 10.85
N LYS A 150 3.54 24.30 11.73
CA LYS A 150 3.46 24.40 13.19
C LYS A 150 2.02 24.43 13.73
N VAL A 151 1.05 24.00 12.92
CA VAL A 151 -0.37 23.93 13.27
C VAL A 151 -0.81 22.47 13.31
N LEU A 152 -1.26 22.03 14.48
CA LEU A 152 -1.77 20.69 14.68
C LEU A 152 -3.20 20.58 14.11
N MET A 153 -3.33 19.91 12.97
CA MET A 153 -4.61 19.70 12.29
C MET A 153 -4.61 18.40 11.47
N PRO A 154 -5.77 17.82 11.12
CA PRO A 154 -5.82 16.54 10.41
C PRO A 154 -5.49 16.69 8.92
N TYR A 155 -4.19 16.67 8.59
CA TYR A 155 -3.65 16.80 7.23
C TYR A 155 -3.91 15.62 6.30
N TRP A 156 -4.39 14.50 6.83
CA TRP A 156 -4.77 13.32 6.06
C TRP A 156 -6.17 13.43 5.45
N VAL A 157 -6.99 14.38 5.90
CA VAL A 157 -8.36 14.57 5.41
C VAL A 157 -8.32 14.99 3.94
N ASN A 158 -9.13 14.31 3.10
CA ASN A 158 -9.26 14.52 1.66
C ASN A 158 -8.10 14.02 0.76
N THR A 159 -7.17 13.19 1.25
CA THR A 159 -6.11 12.64 0.38
C THR A 159 -6.53 11.41 -0.43
N SER A 160 -7.73 10.84 -0.17
CA SER A 160 -8.22 9.61 -0.81
C SER A 160 -9.58 9.79 -1.50
N SER A 161 -9.75 9.14 -2.66
CA SER A 161 -11.03 9.04 -3.37
C SER A 161 -11.85 7.87 -2.82
N ASN A 162 -12.98 8.17 -2.18
CA ASN A 162 -13.91 7.15 -1.67
C ASN A 162 -14.81 6.55 -2.76
N LYS A 163 -14.61 6.91 -4.03
CA LYS A 163 -15.45 6.46 -5.16
C LYS A 163 -15.50 4.94 -5.26
N MET A 164 -14.37 4.28 -5.06
CA MET A 164 -14.25 2.82 -5.16
C MET A 164 -15.03 2.09 -4.07
N ILE A 165 -14.88 2.50 -2.81
CA ILE A 165 -15.64 1.92 -1.70
C ILE A 165 -17.13 2.12 -1.93
N LYS A 166 -17.56 3.30 -2.41
CA LYS A 166 -18.97 3.56 -2.72
C LYS A 166 -19.53 2.61 -3.79
N VAL A 167 -18.78 2.34 -4.85
CA VAL A 167 -19.18 1.37 -5.89
C VAL A 167 -19.23 -0.04 -5.29
N ALA A 168 -18.21 -0.43 -4.53
CA ALA A 168 -18.14 -1.74 -3.88
C ALA A 168 -19.30 -1.99 -2.90
N MET A 169 -19.68 -0.98 -2.12
CA MET A 169 -20.84 -1.06 -1.21
C MET A 169 -22.16 -1.14 -1.97
N LYS A 170 -22.27 -0.48 -3.14
CA LYS A 170 -23.48 -0.53 -3.96
C LYS A 170 -23.70 -1.91 -4.59
N ASP A 171 -22.61 -2.55 -5.01
CA ASP A 171 -22.63 -3.82 -5.72
C ASP A 171 -22.41 -5.04 -4.79
N CYS A 172 -22.39 -4.84 -3.46
CA CYS A 172 -22.14 -5.91 -2.50
C CYS A 172 -23.30 -6.92 -2.43
N ASP A 173 -22.99 -8.17 -2.07
CA ASP A 173 -24.00 -9.20 -1.90
C ASP A 173 -24.73 -9.09 -0.54
N ALA A 174 -25.79 -9.89 -0.39
CA ALA A 174 -26.57 -9.92 0.85
C ALA A 174 -25.71 -10.31 2.07
N SER A 175 -24.77 -11.25 1.89
CA SER A 175 -23.90 -11.72 2.97
C SER A 175 -22.99 -10.61 3.51
N PHE A 176 -22.39 -9.80 2.63
CA PHE A 176 -21.62 -8.64 3.04
C PHE A 176 -22.50 -7.62 3.77
N LYS A 177 -23.69 -7.34 3.22
CA LYS A 177 -24.60 -6.34 3.79
C LYS A 177 -25.05 -6.72 5.21
N GLU A 178 -25.45 -7.97 5.42
CA GLU A 178 -25.86 -8.50 6.73
C GLU A 178 -24.71 -8.42 7.74
N GLY A 179 -23.49 -8.85 7.35
CA GLY A 179 -22.31 -8.76 8.20
C GLY A 179 -21.90 -7.32 8.51
N TYR A 180 -22.09 -6.39 7.56
CA TYR A 180 -21.80 -4.97 7.77
C TYR A 180 -22.81 -4.31 8.73
N GLU A 181 -24.09 -4.66 8.65
CA GLU A 181 -25.10 -4.24 9.62
C GLU A 181 -24.84 -4.81 11.02
N GLU A 182 -24.40 -6.07 11.11
CA GLU A 182 -23.96 -6.68 12.37
C GLU A 182 -22.75 -5.93 12.96
N LEU A 183 -21.75 -5.61 12.13
CA LEU A 183 -20.57 -4.85 12.55
C LEU A 183 -20.95 -3.48 13.11
N ILE A 184 -21.90 -2.77 12.47
CA ILE A 184 -22.39 -1.48 12.98
C ILE A 184 -23.12 -1.64 14.33
N ARG A 185 -23.93 -2.69 14.49
CA ARG A 185 -24.76 -2.90 15.68
C ARG A 185 -23.98 -3.43 16.88
N ILE A 186 -23.11 -4.41 16.65
CA ILE A 186 -22.43 -5.21 17.68
C ILE A 186 -20.96 -4.77 17.83
N GLY A 187 -20.42 -4.04 16.85
CA GLY A 187 -19.02 -3.61 16.84
C GLY A 187 -18.03 -4.69 16.38
N THR A 188 -18.50 -5.92 16.12
CA THR A 188 -17.67 -7.03 15.65
C THR A 188 -18.43 -7.91 14.65
N VAL A 189 -17.69 -8.54 13.74
CA VAL A 189 -18.21 -9.53 12.77
C VAL A 189 -17.14 -10.58 12.49
N ARG A 190 -17.53 -11.84 12.26
CA ARG A 190 -16.62 -12.91 11.84
C ARG A 190 -16.87 -13.22 10.37
N THR A 191 -15.82 -13.09 9.56
CA THR A 191 -15.91 -13.27 8.10
C THR A 191 -14.62 -13.83 7.53
N LEU A 192 -14.68 -14.38 6.32
CA LEU A 192 -13.50 -14.79 5.56
C LEU A 192 -12.92 -13.58 4.84
N VAL A 193 -11.64 -13.31 5.05
CA VAL A 193 -10.92 -12.22 4.41
C VAL A 193 -9.87 -12.78 3.46
N ASN A 194 -9.87 -12.32 2.21
CA ASN A 194 -8.81 -12.61 1.26
C ASN A 194 -7.81 -11.45 1.23
N PHE A 195 -6.57 -11.72 1.67
CA PHE A 195 -5.46 -10.75 1.60
C PHE A 195 -4.48 -11.02 0.46
N GLU A 196 -4.70 -12.09 -0.31
CA GLU A 196 -3.83 -12.53 -1.39
C GLU A 196 -4.17 -11.82 -2.69
N THR A 197 -5.44 -11.55 -2.93
CA THR A 197 -5.96 -10.92 -4.15
C THR A 197 -6.49 -9.52 -3.84
N SER A 198 -6.19 -8.57 -4.71
CA SER A 198 -6.74 -7.23 -4.57
C SER A 198 -8.22 -7.20 -4.91
N PHE A 199 -9.02 -6.39 -4.20
CA PHE A 199 -10.42 -6.14 -4.57
C PHE A 199 -10.55 -5.61 -6.02
N TYR A 200 -9.51 -4.96 -6.54
CA TYR A 200 -9.48 -4.47 -7.93
C TYR A 200 -9.43 -5.59 -8.97
N GLU A 201 -8.92 -6.77 -8.60
CA GLU A 201 -8.70 -7.91 -9.49
C GLU A 201 -9.83 -8.93 -9.36
N LEU A 202 -10.29 -9.18 -8.13
CA LEU A 202 -11.38 -10.11 -7.85
C LEU A 202 -12.42 -9.47 -6.92
N LYS A 203 -13.54 -9.04 -7.52
CA LYS A 203 -14.72 -8.53 -6.80
C LYS A 203 -15.51 -9.66 -6.15
N GLU A 204 -15.01 -10.13 -5.01
CA GLU A 204 -15.70 -11.10 -4.15
C GLU A 204 -15.86 -10.52 -2.74
N THR A 205 -16.84 -11.02 -1.99
CA THR A 205 -17.17 -10.58 -0.62
C THR A 205 -15.98 -10.68 0.33
N SER A 206 -15.15 -11.72 0.19
CA SER A 206 -13.94 -11.89 0.98
C SER A 206 -12.86 -10.84 0.69
N SER A 207 -12.73 -10.40 -0.57
CA SER A 207 -11.84 -9.32 -0.98
C SER A 207 -12.37 -7.95 -0.52
N LEU A 208 -13.70 -7.78 -0.48
CA LEU A 208 -14.33 -6.55 0.02
C LEU A 208 -14.14 -6.36 1.52
N TRP A 209 -14.31 -7.43 2.31
CA TRP A 209 -13.96 -7.43 3.73
C TRP A 209 -12.48 -7.10 3.98
N GLY A 210 -11.59 -7.45 3.04
CA GLY A 210 -10.19 -7.06 3.07
C GLY A 210 -9.93 -5.55 3.08
N LEU A 211 -10.88 -4.73 2.60
CA LEU A 211 -10.79 -3.26 2.67
C LEU A 211 -11.06 -2.72 4.08
N PHE A 212 -11.80 -3.46 4.90
CA PHE A 212 -12.20 -3.07 6.26
C PHE A 212 -11.39 -3.78 7.35
N ALA A 213 -10.72 -4.88 7.00
CA ALA A 213 -9.89 -5.62 7.93
C ALA A 213 -8.72 -4.74 8.39
N PRO A 214 -8.50 -4.60 9.72
CA PRO A 214 -7.32 -3.91 10.22
C PRO A 214 -6.07 -4.62 9.68
N GLN A 215 -5.26 -3.91 8.90
CA GLN A 215 -4.02 -4.47 8.39
C GLN A 215 -3.01 -4.54 9.54
N ALA A 216 -2.83 -5.76 10.03
CA ALA A 216 -1.86 -6.22 11.02
C ALA A 216 -2.04 -5.66 12.46
N GLY A 217 -2.24 -6.59 13.41
CA GLY A 217 -1.98 -6.35 14.82
C GLY A 217 -3.16 -6.51 15.79
N SER A 218 -3.88 -7.63 15.76
CA SER A 218 -4.57 -8.13 16.98
C SER A 218 -5.11 -9.55 16.78
N ALA A 219 -4.33 -10.53 17.21
CA ALA A 219 -4.78 -11.72 17.95
C ALA A 219 -3.65 -12.12 18.90
#